data_AF-A0A084QU91-F1
#
_entry.id   AF-A0A084QU91-F1
#
_cell.length_a   1.000
_cell.length_b   1.000
_cell.length_c   1.000
_cell.angle_alpha   90.00
_cell.angle_beta   90.00
_cell.angle_gamma   90.00
#
_symmetry.space_group_name_H-M   'P 1'
#
loop_
_entity.id
_entity.type
_entity.pdbx_description
1 polymer ?
#
loop_
_entity_poly.entity_id
_entity_poly.type
_entity_poly.pdbx_seq_one_letter_code
_entity_poly.pdbx_strand_id
1 'polypeptide(L)'
;MDVSSPVRRSTRIASLSSAPRLVGQIRAVHGPKSSSTTAKVAKKNASNLSAKQHSPRPTLVRPRSESSDIGERERDDQLARKKWTSWSAHAESSPFPDFKHPTKFECEETFRILHQMHSDAVEEEFKDPNVPDIIPHVLDAIIIAILSQATSWSNSKRAMDSMKKTYGSIFAYDAIQHGGEEKLQNTLRCGGLHVRKSKIIMTVLEEVQGRHGCWDLDHLFKLNDKKQ
;
A
#
# COMPACT_ATOMS: atom_id res chain seq x y z
N MET A 1 -36.73 28.81 47.58
CA MET A 1 -36.87 30.25 47.31
C MET A 1 -35.85 30.64 46.28
N ASP A 2 -36.39 31.20 45.20
CA ASP A 2 -35.74 31.83 44.06
C ASP A 2 -34.93 33.06 44.50
N VAL A 3 -33.72 33.31 43.96
CA VAL A 3 -33.26 34.64 43.50
C VAL A 3 -32.10 34.49 42.50
N SER A 4 -32.45 34.59 41.21
CA SER A 4 -31.93 35.49 40.16
C SER A 4 -30.50 36.12 40.21
N SER A 5 -29.89 36.19 39.03
CA SER A 5 -28.55 36.73 38.65
C SER A 5 -28.47 38.28 38.64
N PRO A 6 -27.29 38.93 38.37
CA PRO A 6 -26.88 39.17 36.96
C PRO A 6 -25.37 39.29 36.64
N VAL A 7 -25.06 38.88 35.40
CA VAL A 7 -24.12 39.41 34.37
C VAL A 7 -23.12 40.52 34.74
N ARG A 8 -21.83 40.30 34.41
CA ARG A 8 -20.94 41.35 33.87
C ARG A 8 -20.17 40.88 32.63
N ARG A 9 -20.39 41.61 31.55
CA ARG A 9 -19.72 41.60 30.26
C ARG A 9 -18.51 42.55 30.36
N SER A 10 -17.32 42.17 29.90
CA SER A 10 -16.24 43.13 29.65
C SER A 10 -15.55 42.83 28.32
N THR A 11 -15.26 43.90 27.59
CA THR A 11 -14.76 43.96 26.22
C THR A 11 -13.34 44.56 26.18
N ARG A 12 -12.69 44.37 25.03
CA ARG A 12 -11.50 45.06 24.46
C ARG A 12 -10.13 44.44 24.78
N ILE A 13 -9.41 43.86 23.81
CA ILE A 13 -8.67 44.39 22.62
C ILE A 13 -7.27 44.94 22.98
N ALA A 14 -6.22 44.30 22.43
CA ALA A 14 -4.99 44.85 21.81
C ALA A 14 -4.05 43.66 21.50
N SER A 15 -3.96 43.13 20.29
CA SER A 15 -3.08 43.53 19.18
C SER A 15 -1.62 43.82 19.57
N LEU A 16 -0.71 42.88 19.28
CA LEU A 16 0.61 43.21 18.74
C LEU A 16 0.94 42.27 17.58
N SER A 17 1.33 42.95 16.51
CA SER A 17 1.68 42.51 15.17
C SER A 17 3.00 41.72 15.16
N SER A 18 3.10 40.69 14.31
CA SER A 18 4.38 40.28 13.74
C SER A 18 4.19 39.94 12.25
N ALA A 19 5.15 40.41 11.46
CA ALA A 19 5.09 40.68 10.03
C ALA A 19 4.98 39.43 9.12
N PRO A 20 4.46 39.60 7.88
CA PRO A 20 4.36 38.50 6.92
C PRO A 20 5.73 38.09 6.37
N ARG A 21 6.00 36.78 6.38
CA ARG A 21 7.14 36.18 5.67
C ARG A 21 6.87 36.23 4.16
N LEU A 22 7.80 36.82 3.42
CA LEU A 22 7.83 36.83 1.96
C LEU A 22 8.05 35.39 1.47
N VAL A 23 6.99 34.73 0.97
CA VAL A 23 7.12 33.51 0.19
C VAL A 23 7.37 33.94 -1.26
N GLY A 24 8.59 33.72 -1.74
CA GLY A 24 8.95 33.96 -3.14
C GLY A 24 8.07 33.13 -4.06
N GLN A 25 7.30 33.82 -4.89
CA GLN A 25 6.41 33.25 -5.89
C GLN A 25 7.26 32.71 -7.06
N ILE A 26 7.48 31.40 -7.12
CA ILE A 26 8.09 30.75 -8.28
C ILE A 26 7.09 30.85 -9.44
N ARG A 27 7.49 31.59 -10.48
CA ARG A 27 6.72 31.76 -11.73
C ARG A 27 6.63 30.41 -12.43
N ALA A 28 5.41 29.94 -12.68
CA ALA A 28 5.15 28.78 -13.52
C ALA A 28 5.60 29.07 -14.96
N VAL A 29 6.58 28.32 -15.44
CA VAL A 29 7.04 28.34 -16.83
C VAL A 29 6.01 27.59 -17.67
N HIS A 30 5.48 28.25 -18.68
CA HIS A 30 4.42 27.73 -19.54
C HIS A 30 5.00 26.71 -20.53
N GLY A 31 4.61 25.44 -20.38
CA GLY A 31 4.81 24.41 -21.41
C GLY A 31 3.72 24.47 -22.49
N PRO A 32 3.99 23.99 -23.72
CA PRO A 32 3.07 24.09 -24.84
C PRO A 32 1.82 23.21 -24.63
N LYS A 33 0.65 23.78 -24.92
CA LYS A 33 -0.67 23.15 -24.81
C LYS A 33 -0.86 22.13 -25.95
N SER A 34 -1.06 20.85 -25.63
CA SER A 34 -1.58 19.87 -26.60
C SER A 34 -3.11 19.93 -26.63
N SER A 35 -3.67 20.23 -27.79
CA SER A 35 -5.10 20.12 -28.09
C SER A 35 -5.52 18.66 -28.26
N SER A 36 -6.37 18.14 -27.37
CA SER A 36 -7.11 16.90 -27.63
C SER A 36 -8.61 17.15 -27.42
N THR A 37 -9.34 17.11 -28.52
CA THR A 37 -10.77 17.30 -28.65
C THR A 37 -11.54 16.14 -28.04
N THR A 38 -12.35 16.38 -27.00
CA THR A 38 -13.38 15.42 -26.53
C THR A 38 -14.76 15.91 -26.97
N ALA A 39 -15.36 15.24 -27.95
CA ALA A 39 -16.75 15.48 -28.35
C ALA A 39 -17.70 14.66 -27.46
N LYS A 40 -18.61 15.38 -26.80
CA LYS A 40 -19.73 14.89 -25.99
C LYS A 40 -20.76 14.18 -26.87
N VAL A 41 -21.25 13.02 -26.44
CA VAL A 41 -22.52 12.45 -26.93
C VAL A 41 -23.59 12.60 -25.84
N ALA A 42 -24.68 13.25 -26.24
CA ALA A 42 -25.81 13.64 -25.41
C ALA A 42 -26.69 12.45 -25.02
N LYS A 43 -27.19 12.45 -23.78
CA LYS A 43 -28.19 11.49 -23.29
C LYS A 43 -29.53 12.22 -23.18
N LYS A 44 -30.50 11.86 -24.04
CA LYS A 44 -31.89 12.30 -23.93
C LYS A 44 -32.66 11.39 -22.98
N ASN A 45 -33.42 12.02 -22.08
CA ASN A 45 -34.42 11.39 -21.22
C ASN A 45 -35.68 11.04 -22.04
N ALA A 46 -36.33 9.93 -21.67
CA ALA A 46 -37.77 9.78 -21.75
C ALA A 46 -38.24 8.83 -20.63
N SER A 47 -39.20 9.34 -19.87
CA SER A 47 -39.90 8.79 -18.72
C SER A 47 -40.98 7.76 -19.09
N ASN A 48 -41.21 6.81 -18.17
CA ASN A 48 -42.49 6.50 -17.47
C ASN A 48 -42.97 5.02 -17.44
N LEU A 49 -43.21 4.59 -16.19
CA LEU A 49 -44.32 3.74 -15.67
C LEU A 49 -44.41 2.26 -16.08
N SER A 50 -44.18 1.35 -15.10
CA SER A 50 -45.25 0.63 -14.38
C SER A 50 -44.73 -0.62 -13.67
N ALA A 51 -45.30 -0.94 -12.51
CA ALA A 51 -44.95 -2.02 -11.61
C ALA A 51 -45.41 -3.40 -12.10
N LYS A 52 -44.61 -4.47 -11.86
CA LYS A 52 -45.09 -5.81 -11.47
C LYS A 52 -43.95 -6.79 -11.11
N GLN A 53 -44.01 -7.26 -9.85
CA GLN A 53 -43.94 -8.66 -9.37
C GLN A 53 -42.65 -9.49 -9.52
N HIS A 54 -42.26 -10.07 -8.38
CA HIS A 54 -41.26 -11.13 -8.16
C HIS A 54 -41.58 -12.46 -8.86
N SER A 55 -40.54 -13.12 -9.38
CA SER A 55 -40.35 -14.59 -9.33
C SER A 55 -38.87 -14.96 -9.63
N PRO A 56 -38.34 -16.06 -9.06
CA PRO A 56 -36.90 -16.29 -8.89
C PRO A 56 -36.20 -16.84 -10.13
N ARG A 57 -34.94 -16.44 -10.32
CA ARG A 57 -34.02 -16.92 -11.37
C ARG A 57 -33.38 -18.25 -10.94
N PRO A 58 -33.38 -19.30 -11.77
CA PRO A 58 -32.73 -20.57 -11.41
C PRO A 58 -31.20 -20.42 -11.39
N THR A 59 -30.59 -20.91 -10.31
CA THR A 59 -29.14 -21.02 -10.14
C THR A 59 -28.61 -22.16 -11.01
N LEU A 60 -27.99 -21.83 -12.14
CA LEU A 60 -27.14 -22.76 -12.88
C LEU A 60 -25.80 -22.87 -12.13
N VAL A 61 -25.69 -23.88 -11.27
CA VAL A 61 -24.41 -24.35 -10.74
C VAL A 61 -23.65 -24.97 -11.91
N ARG A 62 -22.58 -24.31 -12.36
CA ARG A 62 -21.69 -24.81 -13.41
C ARG A 62 -20.60 -25.67 -12.74
N PRO A 63 -20.44 -26.95 -13.08
CA PRO A 63 -19.40 -27.79 -12.50
C PRO A 63 -18.01 -27.29 -12.94
N ARG A 64 -17.09 -27.20 -11.99
CA ARG A 64 -15.71 -26.74 -12.18
C ARG A 64 -14.92 -27.87 -12.87
N SER A 65 -14.57 -27.67 -14.13
CA SER A 65 -13.72 -28.56 -14.93
C SER A 65 -12.25 -28.40 -14.51
N GLU A 66 -11.63 -29.49 -14.05
CA GLU A 66 -10.21 -29.55 -13.63
C GLU A 66 -9.22 -29.34 -14.78
N SER A 67 -9.67 -29.44 -16.03
CA SER A 67 -8.83 -29.32 -17.24
C SER A 67 -8.34 -27.89 -17.55
N SER A 68 -8.98 -26.84 -17.03
CA SER A 68 -8.58 -25.46 -17.31
C SER A 68 -7.36 -25.00 -16.49
N ASP A 69 -7.12 -25.63 -15.35
CA ASP A 69 -6.12 -25.18 -14.35
C ASP A 69 -4.68 -25.55 -14.75
N ILE A 70 -4.50 -26.68 -15.46
CA ILE A 70 -3.19 -27.12 -15.96
C ILE A 70 -2.69 -26.19 -17.09
N GLY A 71 -3.57 -25.84 -18.03
CA GLY A 71 -3.23 -24.96 -19.16
C GLY A 71 -3.06 -23.48 -18.77
N GLU A 72 -3.58 -23.05 -17.61
CA GLU A 72 -3.28 -21.74 -17.03
C GLU A 72 -1.88 -21.71 -16.41
N ARG A 73 -1.53 -22.71 -15.59
CA ARG A 73 -0.19 -22.83 -14.99
C ARG A 73 0.93 -22.90 -16.02
N GLU A 74 0.79 -23.74 -17.05
CA GLU A 74 1.83 -23.88 -18.09
C GLU A 74 2.09 -22.57 -18.86
N ARG A 75 1.04 -21.77 -19.09
CA ARG A 75 1.17 -20.45 -19.74
C ARG A 75 1.87 -19.46 -18.83
N ASP A 76 1.53 -19.44 -17.55
CA ASP A 76 2.19 -18.57 -16.57
C ASP A 76 3.67 -18.92 -16.41
N ASP A 77 4.02 -20.21 -16.37
CA ASP A 77 5.41 -20.68 -16.32
C ASP A 77 6.19 -20.32 -17.58
N GLN A 78 5.56 -20.37 -18.75
CA GLN A 78 6.19 -19.90 -20.00
C GLN A 78 6.42 -18.39 -19.99
N LEU A 79 5.46 -17.61 -19.48
CA LEU A 79 5.61 -16.17 -19.35
C LEU A 79 6.71 -15.80 -18.34
N ALA A 80 6.77 -16.50 -17.21
CA ALA A 80 7.81 -16.32 -16.20
C ALA A 80 9.20 -16.59 -16.80
N ARG A 81 9.37 -17.70 -17.53
CA ARG A 81 10.63 -18.03 -18.22
C ARG A 81 11.02 -16.95 -19.25
N LYS A 82 10.10 -16.51 -20.09
CA LYS A 82 10.37 -15.44 -21.07
C LYS A 82 10.81 -14.14 -20.41
N LYS A 83 10.15 -13.74 -19.30
CA LYS A 83 10.54 -12.56 -18.52
C LYS A 83 11.93 -12.72 -17.91
N TRP A 84 12.22 -13.89 -17.34
CA TRP A 84 13.53 -14.20 -16.78
C TRP A 84 14.63 -14.11 -17.85
N THR A 85 14.43 -14.74 -19.01
CA THR A 85 15.40 -14.69 -20.10
C THR A 85 15.67 -13.25 -20.55
N SER A 86 14.62 -12.45 -20.77
CA SER A 86 14.74 -11.05 -21.16
C SER A 86 15.51 -10.21 -20.14
N TRP A 87 15.22 -10.39 -18.85
CA TRP A 87 15.92 -9.69 -17.77
C TRP A 87 17.38 -10.14 -17.66
N SER A 88 17.62 -11.45 -17.64
CA SER A 88 18.96 -12.04 -17.45
C SER A 88 19.95 -11.66 -18.56
N ALA A 89 19.45 -11.45 -19.79
CA ALA A 89 20.27 -11.03 -20.93
C ALA A 89 20.96 -9.67 -20.73
N HIS A 90 20.44 -8.83 -19.84
CA HIS A 90 20.97 -7.48 -19.57
C HIS A 90 21.34 -7.26 -18.10
N ALA A 91 21.29 -8.31 -17.26
CA ALA A 91 21.53 -8.18 -15.82
C ALA A 91 22.96 -7.75 -15.47
N GLU A 92 23.94 -8.11 -16.31
CA GLU A 92 25.36 -7.84 -16.06
C GLU A 92 25.88 -6.63 -16.87
N SER A 93 25.04 -6.02 -17.72
CA SER A 93 25.42 -4.89 -18.58
C SER A 93 24.53 -3.67 -18.34
N SER A 94 25.13 -2.54 -17.97
CA SER A 94 24.39 -1.28 -17.90
C SER A 94 24.03 -0.79 -19.31
N PRO A 95 22.79 -0.31 -19.55
CA PRO A 95 22.45 0.40 -20.79
C PRO A 95 23.20 1.73 -20.94
N PHE A 96 23.86 2.21 -19.88
CA PHE A 96 24.68 3.42 -19.86
C PHE A 96 26.11 3.09 -19.38
N PRO A 97 26.94 2.43 -20.21
CA PRO A 97 28.25 1.91 -19.77
C PRO A 97 29.22 3.02 -19.34
N ASP A 98 29.09 4.23 -19.92
CA ASP A 98 29.96 5.37 -19.62
C ASP A 98 29.39 6.31 -18.54
N PHE A 99 28.19 6.03 -18.00
CA PHE A 99 27.57 6.87 -16.98
C PHE A 99 28.11 6.53 -15.59
N LYS A 100 29.08 7.32 -15.12
CA LYS A 100 29.83 7.08 -13.86
C LYS A 100 29.15 7.63 -12.60
N HIS A 101 27.93 8.13 -12.72
CA HIS A 101 27.18 8.76 -11.63
C HIS A 101 26.10 7.82 -11.04
N PRO A 102 25.67 8.03 -9.79
CA PRO A 102 26.16 9.04 -8.85
C PRO A 102 27.53 8.68 -8.26
N THR A 103 28.36 9.70 -8.10
CA THR A 103 29.62 9.60 -7.34
C THR A 103 29.32 9.50 -5.85
N LYS A 104 30.29 9.02 -5.05
CA LYS A 104 30.17 8.97 -3.59
C LYS A 104 29.78 10.33 -2.98
N PHE A 105 30.43 11.40 -3.44
CA PHE A 105 30.14 12.76 -2.98
C PHE A 105 28.70 13.18 -3.29
N GLU A 106 28.20 12.86 -4.49
CA GLU A 106 26.81 13.17 -4.87
C GLU A 106 25.80 12.39 -4.02
N CYS A 107 26.08 11.12 -3.69
CA CYS A 107 25.25 10.35 -2.77
C CYS A 107 25.21 10.97 -1.37
N GLU A 108 26.36 11.36 -0.83
CA GLU A 108 26.48 12.00 0.49
C GLU A 108 25.76 13.35 0.53
N GLU A 109 25.93 14.18 -0.51
CA GLU A 109 25.27 15.47 -0.61
C GLU A 109 23.75 15.33 -0.79
N THR A 110 23.30 14.37 -1.59
CA THR A 110 21.87 14.05 -1.72
C THR A 110 21.29 13.59 -0.38
N PHE A 111 21.99 12.71 0.35
CA PHE A 111 21.59 12.29 1.69
C PHE A 111 21.48 13.49 2.64
N ARG A 112 22.47 14.38 2.65
CA ARG A 112 22.48 15.59 3.48
C ARG A 112 21.25 16.47 3.22
N ILE A 113 20.93 16.70 1.94
CA ILE A 113 19.76 17.50 1.54
C ILE A 113 18.46 16.83 1.98
N LEU A 114 18.30 15.53 1.68
CA LEU A 114 17.09 14.78 2.05
C LEU A 114 16.92 14.73 3.58
N HIS A 115 18.00 14.48 4.31
CA HIS A 115 17.99 14.47 5.77
C HIS A 115 17.60 15.83 6.34
N GLN A 116 18.18 16.91 5.84
CA GLN A 116 17.83 18.28 6.26
C GLN A 116 16.35 18.61 6.00
N MET A 117 15.77 18.09 4.92
CA MET A 117 14.38 18.37 4.54
C MET A 117 13.35 17.48 5.26
N HIS A 118 13.72 16.25 5.62
CA HIS A 118 12.74 15.22 5.99
C HIS A 118 12.99 14.52 7.33
N SER A 119 14.11 14.76 8.01
CA SER A 119 14.46 14.08 9.28
C SER A 119 13.36 14.18 10.32
N ASP A 120 12.81 15.37 10.59
CA ASP A 120 11.73 15.56 11.57
C ASP A 120 10.48 14.71 11.25
N ALA A 121 10.08 14.66 9.98
CA ALA A 121 8.91 13.88 9.54
C ALA A 121 9.16 12.37 9.63
N VAL A 122 10.39 11.94 9.36
CA VAL A 122 10.81 10.54 9.53
C VAL A 122 10.78 10.16 11.01
N GLU A 123 11.33 11.00 11.89
CA GLU A 123 11.30 10.77 13.34
C GLU A 123 9.88 10.72 13.92
N GLU A 124 8.97 11.57 13.44
CA GLU A 124 7.56 11.54 13.82
C GLU A 124 6.91 10.22 13.42
N GLU A 125 7.21 9.71 12.23
CA GLU A 125 6.66 8.46 11.73
C GLU A 125 7.11 7.24 12.56
N PHE A 126 8.36 7.21 13.01
CA PHE A 126 8.87 6.17 13.93
C PHE A 126 8.28 6.24 15.34
N LYS A 127 7.60 7.35 15.71
CA LYS A 127 6.88 7.50 16.98
C LYS A 127 5.41 7.08 16.89
N ASP A 128 4.91 6.74 15.69
CA ASP A 128 3.51 6.35 15.51
C ASP A 128 3.26 4.93 16.05
N PRO A 129 2.38 4.75 17.06
CA PRO A 129 2.13 3.43 17.66
C PRO A 129 1.46 2.43 16.70
N ASN A 130 0.96 2.88 15.54
CA ASN A 130 0.39 2.01 14.52
C ASN A 130 1.46 1.43 13.59
N VAL A 131 2.67 1.96 13.62
CA VAL A 131 3.84 1.40 12.93
C VAL A 131 4.57 0.47 13.91
N PRO A 132 5.09 -0.68 13.47
CA PRO A 132 5.96 -1.49 14.30
C PRO A 132 7.30 -0.78 14.55
N ASP A 133 7.66 -0.58 15.82
CA ASP A 133 8.95 0.01 16.20
C ASP A 133 10.14 -0.85 15.74
N ILE A 134 9.95 -2.18 15.79
CA ILE A 134 10.95 -3.18 15.40
C ILE A 134 10.28 -4.18 14.46
N ILE A 135 11.00 -4.55 13.41
CA ILE A 135 10.64 -5.59 12.46
C ILE A 135 11.71 -6.68 12.62
N PRO A 136 11.48 -7.70 13.47
CA PRO A 136 12.53 -8.61 13.89
C PRO A 136 12.92 -9.63 12.81
N HIS A 137 11.96 -10.09 12.01
CA HIS A 137 12.20 -11.13 11.01
C HIS A 137 11.99 -10.64 9.57
N VAL A 138 12.63 -11.29 8.62
CA VAL A 138 12.44 -10.99 7.19
C VAL A 138 10.98 -11.19 6.75
N LEU A 139 10.29 -12.19 7.31
CA LEU A 139 8.88 -12.41 7.05
C LEU A 139 8.02 -11.21 7.46
N ASP A 140 8.32 -10.60 8.61
CA ASP A 140 7.61 -9.41 9.11
C ASP A 140 7.72 -8.24 8.13
N ALA A 141 8.93 -8.01 7.61
CA ALA A 141 9.19 -6.98 6.61
C ALA A 141 8.40 -7.22 5.30
N ILE A 142 8.32 -8.48 4.86
CA ILE A 142 7.54 -8.87 3.67
C ILE A 142 6.05 -8.61 3.89
N ILE A 143 5.51 -8.93 5.06
CA ILE A 143 4.10 -8.68 5.38
C ILE A 143 3.80 -7.18 5.39
N ILE A 144 4.65 -6.36 6.00
CA ILE A 144 4.52 -4.89 5.97
C ILE A 144 4.57 -4.38 4.52
N ALA A 145 5.48 -4.90 3.71
CA ALA A 145 5.57 -4.55 2.29
C ALA A 145 4.31 -4.93 1.52
N ILE A 146 3.69 -6.08 1.77
CA ILE A 146 2.42 -6.47 1.14
C ILE A 146 1.30 -5.51 1.55
N LEU A 147 1.25 -5.11 2.83
CA LEU A 147 0.26 -4.17 3.32
C LEU A 147 0.43 -2.77 2.72
N SER A 148 1.67 -2.32 2.47
CA SER A 148 1.97 -0.99 1.94
C SER A 148 1.86 -0.85 0.43
N GLN A 149 1.91 -1.96 -0.31
CA GLN A 149 1.82 -1.94 -1.77
C GLN A 149 0.48 -1.37 -2.29
N ALA A 150 0.58 -0.57 -3.36
CA ALA A 150 -0.54 -0.01 -4.12
C ALA A 150 -1.58 0.73 -3.26
N THR A 151 -1.16 1.37 -2.17
CA THR A 151 -2.03 2.13 -1.26
C THR A 151 -1.25 3.27 -0.60
N SER A 152 -1.94 4.14 0.14
CA SER A 152 -1.29 5.20 0.91
C SER A 152 -0.77 4.66 2.25
N TRP A 153 0.24 5.32 2.81
CA TRP A 153 0.77 4.94 4.12
C TRP A 153 -0.30 4.96 5.23
N SER A 154 -1.20 5.95 5.21
CA SER A 154 -2.34 6.00 6.14
C SER A 154 -3.27 4.78 6.04
N ASN A 155 -3.46 4.23 4.84
CA ASN A 155 -4.25 3.01 4.66
C ASN A 155 -3.52 1.78 5.21
N SER A 156 -2.20 1.71 5.00
CA SER A 156 -1.34 0.66 5.57
C SER A 156 -1.40 0.66 7.09
N LYS A 157 -1.28 1.84 7.73
CA LYS A 157 -1.40 1.99 9.18
C LYS A 157 -2.74 1.53 9.72
N ARG A 158 -3.85 1.88 9.05
CA ARG A 158 -5.18 1.39 9.43
C ARG A 158 -5.31 -0.13 9.30
N ALA A 159 -4.74 -0.73 8.25
CA ALA A 159 -4.74 -2.17 8.10
C ALA A 159 -3.92 -2.87 9.19
N MET A 160 -2.73 -2.35 9.49
CA MET A 160 -1.86 -2.82 10.57
C MET A 160 -2.57 -2.73 11.93
N ASP A 161 -3.17 -1.59 12.27
CA ASP A 161 -3.96 -1.41 13.48
C ASP A 161 -5.16 -2.36 13.54
N SER A 162 -5.87 -2.56 12.43
CA SER A 162 -6.97 -3.55 12.36
C SER A 162 -6.49 -4.98 12.61
N MET A 163 -5.28 -5.34 12.15
CA MET A 163 -4.67 -6.63 12.46
C MET A 163 -4.33 -6.75 13.94
N LYS A 164 -3.70 -5.72 14.53
CA LYS A 164 -3.42 -5.68 15.99
C LYS A 164 -4.71 -5.89 16.80
N LYS A 165 -5.79 -5.19 16.46
CA LYS A 165 -7.09 -5.32 17.13
C LYS A 165 -7.74 -6.70 16.96
N THR A 166 -7.55 -7.33 15.80
CA THR A 166 -8.22 -8.62 15.49
C THR A 166 -7.44 -9.83 16.02
N TYR A 167 -6.10 -9.78 15.98
CA TYR A 167 -5.22 -10.92 16.24
C TYR A 167 -4.27 -10.69 17.43
N GLY A 168 -4.27 -9.50 18.04
CA GLY A 168 -3.35 -9.10 19.11
C GLY A 168 -2.03 -8.51 18.60
N SER A 169 -1.58 -8.93 17.42
CA SER A 169 -0.38 -8.40 16.75
C SER A 169 -0.53 -8.51 15.23
N ILE A 170 0.24 -7.72 14.49
CA ILE A 170 0.38 -7.84 13.02
C ILE A 170 1.09 -9.14 12.65
N PHE A 171 2.00 -9.60 13.53
CA PHE A 171 2.83 -10.79 13.34
C PHE A 171 2.29 -12.02 14.10
N ALA A 172 1.02 -12.01 14.50
CA ALA A 172 0.37 -13.15 15.15
C ALA A 172 0.03 -14.25 14.12
N TYR A 173 1.05 -14.81 13.48
CA TYR A 173 0.90 -15.67 12.30
C TYR A 173 0.09 -16.93 12.55
N ASP A 174 0.25 -17.57 13.71
CA ASP A 174 -0.59 -18.70 14.10
C ASP A 174 -2.07 -18.30 14.14
N ALA A 175 -2.39 -17.15 14.76
CA ALA A 175 -3.77 -16.67 14.86
C ALA A 175 -4.35 -16.25 13.50
N ILE A 176 -3.52 -15.69 12.62
CA ILE A 176 -3.89 -15.31 11.26
C ILE A 176 -4.18 -16.57 10.43
N GLN A 177 -3.27 -17.55 10.45
CA GLN A 177 -3.41 -18.80 9.70
C GLN A 177 -4.65 -19.59 10.16
N HIS A 178 -4.84 -19.76 11.48
CA HIS A 178 -6.02 -20.42 12.04
C HIS A 178 -7.31 -19.65 11.75
N GLY A 179 -7.25 -18.33 11.65
CA GLY A 179 -8.40 -17.47 11.34
C GLY A 179 -8.88 -17.58 9.88
N GLY A 180 -8.01 -18.02 8.97
CA GLY A 180 -8.31 -18.22 7.57
C GLY A 180 -8.41 -16.94 6.73
N GLU A 181 -8.46 -17.13 5.40
CA GLU A 181 -8.41 -16.05 4.42
C GLU A 181 -9.57 -15.06 4.57
N GLU A 182 -10.80 -15.53 4.80
CA GLU A 182 -11.99 -14.68 4.89
C GLU A 182 -11.89 -13.67 6.04
N LYS A 183 -11.46 -14.15 7.23
CA LYS A 183 -11.26 -13.30 8.40
C LYS A 183 -10.19 -12.25 8.12
N LEU A 184 -9.05 -12.67 7.57
CA LEU A 184 -7.97 -11.75 7.19
C LEU A 184 -8.41 -10.73 6.14
N GLN A 185 -9.13 -11.17 5.10
CA GLN A 185 -9.68 -10.29 4.07
C GLN A 185 -10.57 -9.21 4.69
N ASN A 186 -11.47 -9.59 5.62
CA ASN A 186 -12.33 -8.62 6.28
C ASN A 186 -11.53 -7.65 7.17
N THR A 187 -10.53 -8.14 7.90
CA THR A 187 -9.61 -7.30 8.69
C THR A 187 -8.89 -6.27 7.82
N LEU A 188 -8.42 -6.67 6.63
CA LEU A 188 -7.64 -5.81 5.74
C LEU A 188 -8.49 -4.82 4.92
N ARG A 189 -9.83 -4.87 5.04
CA ARG A 189 -10.75 -4.11 4.18
C ARG A 189 -10.48 -2.60 4.15
N CYS A 190 -10.04 -2.04 5.27
CA CYS A 190 -9.70 -0.62 5.41
C CYS A 190 -8.44 -0.19 4.62
N GLY A 191 -7.57 -1.13 4.22
CA GLY A 191 -6.29 -0.86 3.54
C GLY A 191 -6.34 -0.83 2.01
N GLY A 192 -7.45 -1.28 1.41
CA GLY A 192 -7.58 -1.46 -0.04
C GLY A 192 -6.92 -2.74 -0.56
N LEU A 193 -7.37 -3.23 -1.72
CA LEU A 193 -6.94 -4.50 -2.34
C LEU A 193 -6.97 -5.73 -1.40
N HIS A 194 -7.81 -5.68 -0.36
CA HIS A 194 -7.86 -6.66 0.72
C HIS A 194 -8.04 -8.10 0.26
N VAL A 195 -8.89 -8.37 -0.73
CA VAL A 195 -9.07 -9.71 -1.34
C VAL A 195 -7.76 -10.26 -1.90
N ARG A 196 -6.98 -9.44 -2.61
CA ARG A 196 -5.71 -9.87 -3.19
C ARG A 196 -4.63 -10.01 -2.12
N LYS A 197 -4.58 -9.06 -1.18
CA LYS A 197 -3.58 -9.04 -0.11
C LYS A 197 -3.78 -10.21 0.87
N SER A 198 -5.02 -10.53 1.26
CA SER A 198 -5.31 -11.68 2.11
C SER A 198 -4.84 -12.98 1.47
N LYS A 199 -5.17 -13.19 0.20
CA LYS A 199 -4.73 -14.37 -0.55
C LYS A 199 -3.21 -14.48 -0.59
N ILE A 200 -2.51 -13.40 -0.95
CA ILE A 200 -1.03 -13.39 -1.00
C ILE A 200 -0.44 -13.70 0.38
N ILE A 201 -0.93 -13.06 1.44
CA ILE A 201 -0.43 -13.28 2.80
C ILE A 201 -0.63 -14.74 3.21
N MET A 202 -1.83 -15.30 3.00
CA MET A 202 -2.11 -16.70 3.34
C MET A 202 -1.19 -17.66 2.58
N THR A 203 -1.00 -17.45 1.27
CA THR A 203 -0.08 -18.27 0.47
C THR A 203 1.36 -18.17 0.97
N VAL A 204 1.84 -16.97 1.28
CA VAL A 204 3.20 -16.78 1.84
C VAL A 204 3.34 -17.54 3.17
N LEU A 205 2.38 -17.43 4.07
CA LEU A 205 2.42 -18.14 5.35
C LEU A 205 2.40 -19.67 5.16
N GLU A 206 1.55 -20.18 4.28
CA GLU A 206 1.50 -21.61 3.93
C GLU A 206 2.85 -22.10 3.37
N GLU A 207 3.47 -21.35 2.46
CA GLU A 207 4.76 -21.73 1.88
C GLU A 207 5.90 -21.68 2.91
N VAL A 208 5.96 -20.63 3.73
CA VAL A 208 6.99 -20.48 4.75
C VAL A 208 6.88 -21.60 5.78
N GLN A 209 5.68 -21.84 6.30
CA GLN A 209 5.46 -22.91 7.26
C GLN A 209 5.71 -24.29 6.65
N GLY A 210 5.30 -24.51 5.40
CA GLY A 210 5.50 -25.77 4.70
C GLY A 210 6.97 -26.09 4.40
N ARG A 211 7.79 -25.08 4.09
CA ARG A 211 9.20 -25.27 3.71
C ARG A 211 10.17 -25.16 4.87
N HIS A 212 9.87 -24.32 5.86
CA HIS A 212 10.80 -23.98 6.94
C HIS A 212 10.30 -24.40 8.33
N GLY A 213 8.98 -24.59 8.51
CA GLY A 213 8.40 -25.01 9.80
C GLY A 213 8.44 -23.96 10.89
N CYS A 214 8.82 -22.72 10.57
CA CYS A 214 8.91 -21.59 11.48
C CYS A 214 8.41 -20.31 10.79
N TRP A 215 8.05 -19.29 11.58
CA TRP A 215 7.56 -18.00 11.10
C TRP A 215 8.67 -16.98 10.86
N ASP A 216 9.73 -17.39 10.16
CA ASP A 216 10.81 -16.50 9.78
C ASP A 216 11.38 -16.86 8.40
N LEU A 217 12.15 -15.93 7.85
CA LEU A 217 12.92 -16.12 6.63
C LEU A 217 14.36 -15.65 6.83
N ASP A 218 14.87 -15.73 8.06
CA ASP A 218 16.15 -15.12 8.44
C ASP A 218 17.35 -15.88 7.91
N HIS A 219 17.13 -17.10 7.40
CA HIS A 219 18.13 -17.83 6.62
C HIS A 219 18.61 -17.02 5.39
N LEU A 220 17.79 -16.10 4.87
CA LEU A 220 18.16 -15.21 3.77
C LEU A 220 19.35 -14.30 4.12
N PHE A 221 19.57 -13.95 5.39
CA PHE A 221 20.75 -13.19 5.81
C PHE A 221 22.07 -13.98 5.67
N LYS A 222 21.99 -15.30 5.57
CA LYS A 222 23.13 -16.20 5.43
C LYS A 222 23.41 -16.56 3.96
N LEU A 223 22.52 -16.20 3.05
CA LEU A 223 22.74 -16.41 1.63
C LEU A 223 23.77 -15.39 1.13
N ASN A 224 24.70 -15.88 0.33
CA ASN A 224 25.63 -15.04 -0.41
C ASN A 224 25.17 -14.99 -1.87
N ASP A 225 25.47 -13.89 -2.57
CA ASP A 225 25.16 -13.70 -4.01
C ASP A 225 25.89 -14.68 -4.95
N LYS A 226 26.60 -15.67 -4.41
CA LYS A 226 27.29 -16.71 -5.19
C LYS A 226 26.24 -17.66 -5.76
N LYS A 227 26.03 -17.57 -7.08
CA LYS A 227 25.24 -18.52 -7.89
C LYS A 227 25.51 -19.96 -7.42
N GLN A 228 24.49 -20.63 -6.87
CA GLN A 228 24.43 -22.10 -6.81
C GLN A 228 23.87 -22.63 -8.12
#